data_AF-A0A077NX69-F1
#
_entry.id   AF-A0A077NX69-F1
#
_cell.length_a   1.000
_cell.length_b   1.000
_cell.length_c   1.000
_cell.angle_alpha   90.00
_cell.angle_beta   90.00
_cell.angle_gamma   90.00
#
_symmetry.space_group_name_H-M   'P 1'
#
loop_
_entity.id
_entity.type
_entity.pdbx_description
1 polymer ?
#
loop_
_entity_poly.entity_id
_entity_poly.type
_entity_poly.pdbx_seq_one_letter_code
_entity_poly.pdbx_strand_id
1 'polypeptide(L)' 'MLRSLDKITYRNGFRLNDKPATLEEVSKIYDSRKEAALSAWEKYEKLKSILKTANLPPDEYQAVCRAIAKSLGV' A
#
# COMPACT_ATOMS: atom_id res chain seq x y z
N MET A 1 9.12 8.63 8.02
CA MET A 1 8.07 8.90 7.00
C MET A 1 8.60 8.49 5.65
N LEU A 2 8.11 7.37 5.09
CA LEU A 2 8.39 6.98 3.70
C LEU A 2 7.78 8.04 2.79
N ARG A 3 8.63 8.82 2.12
CA ARG A 3 8.15 9.80 1.16
C ARG A 3 7.68 9.02 -0.07
N SER A 4 6.46 9.29 -0.53
CA SER A 4 5.92 8.80 -1.80
C SER A 4 6.71 9.27 -3.03
N LEU A 5 7.86 9.91 -2.83
CA LEU A 5 8.68 10.58 -3.82
C LEU A 5 9.85 9.74 -4.34
N ASP A 6 10.21 8.64 -3.64
CA ASP A 6 11.36 7.84 -4.05
C ASP A 6 11.05 6.99 -5.29
N LYS A 7 11.55 7.41 -6.44
CA LYS A 7 11.40 6.71 -7.71
C LYS A 7 12.48 5.64 -7.84
N ILE A 8 12.10 4.37 -7.72
CA ILE A 8 13.01 3.25 -7.97
C ILE A 8 12.83 2.78 -9.41
N THR A 9 13.93 2.68 -10.16
CA THR A 9 13.95 2.11 -11.51
C THR A 9 15.01 1.03 -11.63
N TYR A 10 14.79 0.06 -12.53
CA TYR A 10 15.58 -1.16 -12.61
C TYR A 10 16.24 -1.37 -13.99
N ARG A 11 16.21 -0.36 -14.87
CA ARG A 11 16.74 -0.47 -16.23
C ARG A 11 18.26 -0.27 -16.20
N ASN A 12 19.00 -1.34 -16.48
CA ASN A 12 20.47 -1.41 -16.44
C ASN A 12 21.06 -1.14 -15.04
N GLY A 13 20.50 -1.79 -14.03
CA GLY A 13 20.86 -1.63 -12.62
C GLY A 13 19.81 -0.86 -11.82
N PHE A 14 19.99 -0.85 -10.50
CA PHE A 14 19.10 -0.13 -9.59
C PHE A 14 19.40 1.36 -9.65
N ARG A 15 18.35 2.16 -9.76
CA ARG A 15 18.43 3.61 -9.59
C ARG A 15 17.38 4.08 -8.62
N LEU A 16 17.79 4.95 -7.71
CA LEU A 16 16.94 5.67 -6.78
C LEU A 16 16.94 7.16 -7.17
N ASN A 17 15.77 7.71 -7.50
CA ASN A 17 15.61 9.09 -7.96
C ASN A 17 16.57 9.41 -9.12
N ASP A 18 16.58 8.52 -10.11
CA ASP A 18 17.40 8.55 -11.34
C ASP A 18 18.94 8.45 -11.11
N LYS A 19 19.41 8.34 -9.87
CA LYS A 19 20.81 8.10 -9.50
C LYS A 19 21.10 6.60 -9.33
N PRO A 20 22.29 6.10 -9.69
CA PRO A 20 22.69 4.72 -9.38
C PRO A 20 22.56 4.45 -7.88
N ALA A 21 21.99 3.29 -7.54
CA ALA A 21 21.80 2.83 -6.18
C ALA A 21 22.23 1.37 -6.06
N THR A 22 22.59 0.94 -4.85
CA THR A 22 22.85 -0.47 -4.58
C THR A 22 21.55 -1.22 -4.34
N LEU A 23 21.62 -2.55 -4.44
CA LEU A 23 20.50 -3.42 -4.07
C LEU A 23 20.06 -3.20 -2.62
N GLU A 24 21.01 -2.99 -1.70
CA GLU A 24 20.74 -2.81 -0.27
C GLU A 24 19.96 -1.52 0.03
N GLU A 25 20.30 -0.43 -0.67
CA GLU A 25 19.59 0.85 -0.57
C GLU A 25 18.15 0.72 -1.07
N VAL A 26 17.96 0.02 -2.19
CA VAL A 26 16.63 -0.24 -2.74
C VAL A 26 15.81 -1.21 -1.88
N SER A 27 16.43 -2.27 -1.36
CA SER A 27 15.76 -3.27 -0.52
C SER A 27 15.16 -2.63 0.72
N LYS A 28 15.91 -1.78 1.42
CA LYS A 28 15.41 -1.06 2.61
C LYS A 28 14.14 -0.27 2.31
N ILE A 29 14.10 0.42 1.17
CA ILE A 29 12.92 1.19 0.75
C ILE A 29 11.76 0.24 0.40
N TYR A 30 12.05 -0.85 -0.31
CA TYR A 30 11.05 -1.84 -0.67
C TYR A 30 10.43 -2.53 0.55
N ASP A 31 11.25 -2.99 1.50
CA ASP A 31 10.82 -3.67 2.71
C ASP A 31 9.94 -2.74 3.56
N SER A 32 10.38 -1.49 3.71
CA SER A 32 9.60 -0.47 4.41
C SER A 32 8.24 -0.18 3.74
N ARG A 33 8.18 -0.17 2.39
CA ARG A 33 6.91 -0.04 1.64
C ARG A 33 6.03 -1.27 1.81
N LYS A 34 6.62 -2.46 1.80
CA LYS A 34 5.93 -3.73 1.97
C LYS A 34 5.29 -3.80 3.35
N GLU A 35 6.01 -3.42 4.41
CA GLU A 35 5.47 -3.36 5.76
C GLU A 35 4.31 -2.36 5.87
N ALA A 36 4.46 -1.16 5.30
CA ALA A 36 3.39 -0.16 5.29
C ALA A 36 2.14 -0.65 4.53
N ALA A 37 2.33 -1.28 3.38
CA ALA A 37 1.24 -1.87 2.58
C ALA A 37 0.57 -3.03 3.31
N LEU A 38 1.33 -3.89 3.98
CA LEU A 38 0.81 -5.01 4.75
C LEU A 38 -0.03 -4.51 5.94
N SER A 39 0.45 -3.51 6.67
CA SER A 39 -0.32 -2.88 7.75
C SER A 39 -1.61 -2.23 7.26
N ALA A 40 -1.58 -1.56 6.10
CA ALA A 40 -2.78 -0.99 5.50
C ALA A 40 -3.77 -2.08 5.05
N TRP A 41 -3.28 -3.17 4.47
CA TRP A 41 -4.08 -4.32 4.08
C TRP A 41 -4.75 -5.01 5.27
N GLU A 42 -4.02 -5.25 6.37
CA GLU A 42 -4.58 -5.83 7.59
C GLU A 42 -5.69 -4.98 8.19
N LYS A 43 -5.52 -3.65 8.20
CA LYS A 43 -6.57 -2.70 8.62
C LYS A 43 -7.78 -2.77 7.71
N TYR A 44 -7.57 -2.84 6.39
CA TYR A 44 -8.64 -2.98 5.41
C TYR A 44 -9.45 -4.26 5.64
N GLU A 45 -8.80 -5.42 5.76
CA GLU A 45 -9.47 -6.70 5.97
C GLU A 45 -10.20 -6.75 7.32
N LYS A 46 -9.65 -6.15 8.39
CA LYS A 46 -10.36 -6.02 9.67
C LYS A 46 -11.66 -5.22 9.53
N LEU A 47 -11.61 -4.06 8.89
CA LEU A 47 -12.79 -3.20 8.69
C LEU A 47 -13.83 -3.86 7.78
N LYS A 48 -13.36 -4.55 6.73
CA LYS A 48 -14.21 -5.33 5.83
C LYS A 48 -14.91 -6.49 6.52
N SER A 49 -14.24 -7.16 7.46
CA SER A 49 -14.86 -8.20 8.29
C SER A 49 -16.01 -7.65 9.13
N ILE A 50 -15.81 -6.47 9.74
CA ILE A 50 -16.88 -5.76 10.48
C ILE A 50 -18.05 -5.42 9.54
N LEU A 51 -17.77 -4.91 8.33
CA LEU A 51 -18.81 -4.60 7.36
C LEU A 51 -19.63 -5.81 6.93
N LYS A 52 -19.01 -6.99 6.80
CA LYS A 52 -19.74 -8.23 6.47
C LYS A 52 -20.79 -8.56 7.53
N THR A 53 -20.58 -8.19 8.79
CA THR A 53 -21.56 -8.40 9.85
C THR A 53 -22.76 -7.44 9.80
N ALA A 54 -22.63 -6.32 9.07
CA ALA A 54 -23.67 -5.30 8.97
C ALA A 54 -24.77 -5.61 7.94
N ASN A 55 -24.67 -6.73 7.22
CA ASN A 55 -25.66 -7.22 6.23
C ASN A 55 -26.15 -6.14 5.24
N LEU A 56 -25.21 -5.31 4.78
CA LEU A 56 -25.48 -4.22 3.83
C LEU A 56 -25.87 -4.75 2.45
N PRO A 57 -26.68 -4.01 1.68
CA PRO A 57 -26.91 -4.33 0.28
C PRO A 57 -25.58 -4.25 -0.51
N PRO A 58 -25.41 -5.04 -1.58
CA PRO A 58 -24.14 -5.17 -2.29
C PRO A 58 -23.53 -3.84 -2.76
N ASP A 59 -24.36 -2.91 -3.22
CA ASP A 59 -23.91 -1.62 -3.74
C ASP A 59 -23.36 -0.71 -2.63
N GLU A 60 -24.03 -0.67 -1.47
CA GLU A 60 -23.55 0.08 -0.30
C GLU A 60 -22.29 -0.57 0.28
N TYR A 61 -22.27 -1.91 0.38
CA TYR A 61 -21.08 -2.63 0.82
C TYR A 61 -19.86 -2.29 -0.06
N GLN A 62 -20.04 -2.25 -1.39
CA GLN A 62 -18.97 -1.89 -2.31
C GLN A 62 -18.55 -0.41 -2.17
N ALA A 63 -19.52 0.50 -2.00
CA ALA A 63 -19.23 1.92 -1.77
C ALA A 63 -18.40 2.14 -0.50
N VAL A 64 -18.77 1.49 0.60
CA VAL A 64 -18.03 1.61 1.87
C VAL A 64 -16.66 0.96 1.79
N CYS A 65 -16.52 -0.20 1.12
CA CYS A 65 -15.20 -0.80 0.87
C CYS A 65 -14.28 0.15 0.10
N ARG A 66 -14.79 0.82 -0.94
CA ARG A 66 -14.02 1.83 -1.71
C ARG A 66 -13.64 3.04 -0.84
N ALA A 67 -14.53 3.49 0.03
CA ALA A 67 -14.25 4.58 0.96
C ALA A 67 -13.14 4.22 1.97
N ILE A 68 -13.17 3.00 2.51
CA ILE A 68 -12.13 2.49 3.41
C ILE A 68 -10.78 2.37 2.69
N ALA A 69 -10.77 1.78 1.49
CA ALA A 69 -9.55 1.67 0.68
C ALA A 69 -8.93 3.06 0.40
N LYS A 70 -9.75 4.02 -0.03
CA LYS A 70 -9.34 5.42 -0.23
C LYS A 70 -8.78 6.07 1.05
N SER A 71 -9.41 5.82 2.20
CA SER A 71 -8.93 6.34 3.49
C SER A 71 -7.59 5.74 3.92
N LEU A 72 -7.32 4.49 3.54
CA LEU A 72 -6.08 3.79 3.86
C LEU A 72 -4.98 4.01 2.81
N GLY A 73 -5.31 4.63 1.68
CA GLY A 73 -4.38 4.87 0.57
C GLY A 73 -4.04 3.60 -0.21
N VAL A 74 -4.96 2.63 -0.23
CA VAL A 74 -4.85 1.31 -0.91
C VAL A 74 -5.74 1.28 -2.14
#